data_AF-A0A1F7YBY1-F1
#
_entry.id   AF-A0A1F7YBY1-F1
#
_cell.length_a   1.000
_cell.length_b   1.000
_cell.length_c   1.000
_cell.angle_alpha   90.00
_cell.angle_beta   90.00
_cell.angle_gamma   90.00
#
_symmetry.space_group_name_H-M   'P 1'
#
loop_
_entity.id
_entity.type
_entity.pdbx_description
1 polymer ?
#
loop_
_entity_poly.entity_id
_entity_poly.type
_entity_poly.pdbx_seq_one_letter_code
_entity_poly.pdbx_strand_id
1 'polypeptide(L)'
;MKKNPVDRLRKHILAETGKAREEADRRVDNGDEISVGCIDEKSVNSLEMEWRPPGGWAFVFMEGYADEYVSRRKGKKITAVAHEKCAYLYFVHGAQTLERQREILRSIEDKTKELREKYGSEIEFIVDSDGSAPI
;
A
#
# COMPACT_ATOMS: atom_id res chain seq x y z
N MET A 1 30.27 -15.21 1.24
CA MET A 1 29.73 -14.28 0.21
C MET A 1 28.70 -13.37 0.88
N LYS A 2 28.89 -12.03 0.85
CA LYS A 2 27.85 -11.10 1.33
C LYS A 2 26.67 -11.16 0.35
N LYS A 3 25.47 -11.49 0.84
CA LYS A 3 24.26 -11.53 -0.01
C LYS A 3 24.01 -10.14 -0.62
N ASN A 4 23.70 -10.08 -1.91
CA ASN A 4 23.38 -8.85 -2.64
C ASN A 4 22.26 -8.08 -1.89
N PRO A 5 22.42 -6.78 -1.59
CA PRO A 5 21.39 -5.97 -0.95
C PRO A 5 20.01 -6.05 -1.62
N VAL A 6 19.97 -6.09 -2.96
CA VAL A 6 18.72 -6.21 -3.73
C VAL A 6 18.03 -7.55 -3.47
N ASP A 7 18.78 -8.65 -3.42
CA ASP A 7 18.23 -9.97 -3.12
C ASP A 7 17.68 -10.06 -1.68
N ARG A 8 18.32 -9.36 -0.73
CA ARG A 8 17.81 -9.27 0.65
C ARG A 8 16.49 -8.52 0.70
N LEU A 9 16.42 -7.37 0.04
CA LEU A 9 15.20 -6.58 -0.05
C LEU A 9 14.07 -7.38 -0.73
N ARG A 10 14.34 -8.02 -1.87
CA ARG A 10 13.36 -8.87 -2.56
C ARG A 10 12.79 -9.95 -1.64
N LYS A 11 13.65 -10.70 -0.95
CA LYS A 11 13.22 -11.76 -0.03
C LYS A 11 12.39 -11.21 1.12
N HIS A 12 12.80 -10.08 1.68
CA HIS A 12 12.06 -9.42 2.75
C HIS A 12 10.67 -8.99 2.28
N ILE A 13 10.57 -8.27 1.16
CA ILE A 13 9.28 -7.83 0.60
C ILE A 13 8.37 -9.02 0.30
N LEU A 14 8.87 -10.06 -0.35
CA LEU A 14 8.05 -11.25 -0.64
C LEU A 14 7.54 -11.93 0.64
N ALA A 15 8.37 -12.01 1.69
CA ALA A 15 7.97 -12.60 2.96
C ALA A 15 6.91 -11.74 3.68
N GLU A 16 7.13 -10.42 3.78
CA GLU A 16 6.17 -9.51 4.41
C GLU A 16 4.87 -9.40 3.60
N THR A 17 4.90 -9.51 2.27
CA THR A 17 3.69 -9.59 1.45
C THR A 17 2.91 -10.87 1.75
N GLY A 18 3.59 -12.00 1.95
CA GLY A 18 2.96 -13.25 2.39
C GLY A 18 2.20 -13.08 3.71
N LYS A 19 2.87 -12.53 4.73
CA LYS A 19 2.24 -12.24 6.04
C LYS A 19 1.08 -11.26 5.93
N ALA A 20 1.23 -10.20 5.12
CA ALA A 20 0.18 -9.21 4.92
C ALA A 20 -1.07 -9.82 4.30
N ARG A 21 -0.93 -10.81 3.40
CA ARG A 21 -2.06 -11.55 2.83
C ARG A 21 -2.75 -12.42 3.88
N GLU A 22 -1.99 -13.11 4.72
CA GLU A 22 -2.54 -13.93 5.82
C GLU A 22 -3.30 -13.08 6.86
N GLU A 23 -2.88 -11.84 7.07
CA GLU A 23 -3.55 -10.90 7.99
C GLU A 23 -4.68 -10.08 7.35
N ALA A 24 -4.80 -10.06 6.02
CA ALA A 24 -5.62 -9.09 5.30
C ALA A 24 -7.08 -9.13 5.71
N ASP A 25 -7.71 -10.32 5.72
CA ASP A 25 -9.13 -10.47 6.05
C ASP A 25 -9.44 -9.91 7.44
N ARG A 26 -8.63 -10.25 8.45
CA ARG A 26 -8.78 -9.75 9.83
C ARG A 26 -8.67 -8.22 9.89
N ARG A 27 -7.75 -7.62 9.12
CA ARG A 27 -7.51 -6.17 9.08
C ARG A 27 -8.62 -5.43 8.36
N VAL A 28 -9.12 -6.01 7.27
CA VAL A 28 -10.27 -5.51 6.50
C VAL A 28 -11.53 -5.51 7.36
N ASP A 29 -11.81 -6.62 8.04
CA ASP A 29 -12.96 -6.79 8.94
C ASP A 29 -12.89 -5.88 10.18
N ASN A 30 -11.69 -5.52 10.63
CA ASN A 30 -11.50 -4.55 11.71
C ASN A 30 -11.83 -3.13 11.24
N GLY A 31 -13.12 -2.76 11.26
CA GLY A 31 -13.60 -1.45 10.82
C GLY A 31 -13.10 -0.25 11.64
N ASP A 32 -12.33 -0.44 12.70
CA ASP A 32 -11.78 0.63 13.53
C ASP A 32 -10.40 1.12 13.09
N GLU A 33 -9.61 0.30 12.38
CA GLU A 33 -8.32 0.73 11.84
C GLU A 33 -8.53 1.68 10.65
N ILE A 34 -8.37 2.99 10.81
CA ILE A 34 -8.68 4.00 9.79
C ILE A 34 -7.48 4.43 8.96
N SER A 35 -6.30 3.86 9.20
CA SER A 35 -5.06 4.30 8.57
C SER A 35 -4.22 3.14 8.02
N VAL A 36 -3.72 3.30 6.80
CA VAL A 36 -2.92 2.28 6.11
C VAL A 36 -1.74 2.90 5.37
N GLY A 37 -0.56 2.33 5.55
CA GLY A 37 0.68 2.76 4.90
C GLY A 37 1.65 1.62 4.65
N CYS A 38 2.85 1.93 4.18
CA CYS A 38 3.87 0.93 3.88
C CYS A 38 4.74 0.59 5.09
N ILE A 39 5.20 -0.67 5.17
CA ILE A 39 6.26 -1.06 6.11
C ILE A 39 7.65 -0.50 5.74
N ASP A 40 7.80 0.11 4.57
CA ASP A 40 9.06 0.68 4.09
C ASP A 40 9.43 1.91 4.93
N GLU A 41 10.52 1.81 5.70
CA GLU A 41 11.00 2.86 6.60
C GLU A 41 11.35 4.18 5.88
N LYS A 42 11.50 4.14 4.55
CA LYS A 42 11.73 5.34 3.73
C LYS A 42 10.46 6.13 3.43
N SER A 43 9.27 5.55 3.65
CA SER A 43 7.99 6.24 3.51
C SER A 43 7.62 6.88 4.86
N VAL A 44 8.02 8.13 5.04
CA VAL A 44 7.88 8.87 6.31
C VAL A 44 6.42 8.97 6.77
N ASN A 45 5.46 9.11 5.86
CA ASN A 45 4.05 9.19 6.23
C ASN A 45 3.46 7.82 6.63
N SER A 46 4.16 6.72 6.36
CA SER A 46 3.65 5.37 6.64
C SER A 46 3.94 4.86 8.05
N LEU A 47 4.87 5.48 8.77
CA LEU A 47 5.37 4.93 10.04
C LEU A 47 4.33 4.92 11.16
N GLU A 48 3.41 5.88 11.15
CA GLU A 48 2.35 6.06 12.17
C GLU A 48 1.03 5.37 11.78
N MET A 49 0.99 4.60 10.69
CA MET A 49 -0.24 3.95 10.22
C MET A 49 -0.53 2.66 10.99
N GLU A 50 -1.81 2.38 11.25
CA GLU A 50 -2.27 1.22 12.03
C GLU A 50 -2.04 -0.12 11.30
N TRP A 51 -2.29 -0.13 9.98
CA TRP A 51 -1.97 -1.26 9.11
C TRP A 51 -0.82 -0.90 8.17
N ARG A 52 0.24 -1.71 8.19
CA ARG A 52 1.46 -1.44 7.42
C ARG A 52 1.84 -2.60 6.49
N PRO A 53 1.03 -2.96 5.48
CA PRO A 53 1.44 -3.96 4.50
C PRO A 53 2.56 -3.40 3.59
N PRO A 54 3.45 -4.22 3.02
CA PRO A 54 4.34 -3.75 1.96
C PRO A 54 3.55 -3.17 0.79
N GLY A 55 3.87 -1.94 0.38
CA GLY A 55 3.13 -1.21 -0.65
C GLY A 55 1.98 -0.36 -0.12
N GLY A 56 1.62 -0.47 1.16
CA GLY A 56 0.57 0.32 1.78
C GLY A 56 -0.75 0.26 1.03
N TRP A 57 -1.30 1.41 0.68
CA TRP A 57 -2.54 1.47 -0.07
C TRP A 57 -2.49 0.78 -1.44
N ALA A 58 -1.31 0.71 -2.06
CA ALA A 58 -1.14 -0.05 -3.29
C ALA A 58 -1.34 -1.56 -3.08
N PHE A 59 -0.95 -2.11 -1.93
CA PHE A 59 -1.26 -3.50 -1.60
C PHE A 59 -2.76 -3.71 -1.46
N VAL A 60 -3.44 -2.84 -0.70
CA VAL A 60 -4.88 -2.94 -0.48
C VAL A 60 -5.65 -2.95 -1.80
N PHE A 61 -5.24 -2.12 -2.75
CA PHE A 61 -5.84 -2.09 -4.08
C PHE A 61 -5.49 -3.30 -4.95
N MET A 62 -4.20 -3.59 -5.08
CA MET A 62 -3.72 -4.60 -6.02
C MET A 62 -4.09 -6.03 -5.60
N GLU A 63 -4.34 -6.25 -4.31
CA GLU A 63 -4.81 -7.53 -3.77
C GLU A 63 -6.35 -7.61 -3.69
N GLY A 64 -7.08 -6.56 -4.09
CA GLY A 64 -8.54 -6.58 -4.19
C GLY A 64 -9.31 -6.25 -2.90
N TYR A 65 -8.64 -5.75 -1.86
CA TYR A 65 -9.25 -5.48 -0.55
C TYR A 65 -9.87 -4.08 -0.42
N ALA A 66 -9.58 -3.15 -1.35
CA ALA A 66 -9.95 -1.74 -1.19
C ALA A 66 -11.46 -1.48 -1.05
N ASP A 67 -12.30 -2.18 -1.82
CA ASP A 67 -13.75 -2.01 -1.77
C ASP A 67 -14.30 -2.40 -0.39
N GLU A 68 -13.91 -3.59 0.08
CA GLU A 68 -14.37 -4.08 1.38
C GLU A 68 -13.80 -3.24 2.51
N TYR A 69 -12.50 -2.93 2.49
CA TYR A 69 -11.83 -2.10 3.49
C TYR A 69 -12.57 -0.77 3.70
N VAL A 70 -12.90 -0.05 2.62
CA VAL A 70 -13.64 1.21 2.69
C VAL A 70 -15.08 0.99 3.14
N SER A 71 -15.75 -0.06 2.66
CA SER A 71 -17.14 -0.35 3.03
C SER A 71 -17.34 -0.56 4.54
N ARG A 72 -16.39 -1.23 5.20
CA ARG A 72 -16.41 -1.45 6.67
C ARG A 72 -16.19 -0.16 7.47
N ARG A 73 -15.71 0.89 6.81
CA ARG A 73 -15.39 2.21 7.37
C ARG A 73 -16.29 3.31 6.79
N LYS A 74 -17.45 2.94 6.26
CA LYS A 74 -18.40 3.86 5.63
C LYS A 74 -18.65 5.10 6.51
N GLY A 75 -18.40 6.29 5.95
CA GLY A 75 -18.61 7.57 6.63
C GLY A 75 -17.52 7.97 7.61
N LYS A 76 -16.46 7.17 7.77
CA LYS A 76 -15.26 7.54 8.52
C LYS A 76 -14.25 8.27 7.61
N LYS A 77 -13.34 9.03 8.23
CA LYS A 77 -12.14 9.55 7.57
C LYS A 77 -11.06 8.47 7.57
N ILE A 78 -10.48 8.18 6.41
CA ILE A 78 -9.44 7.17 6.18
C ILE A 78 -8.18 7.88 5.69
N THR A 79 -7.02 7.54 6.27
CA THR A 79 -5.71 7.96 5.76
C THR A 79 -5.07 6.80 5.02
N ALA A 80 -4.78 6.98 3.74
CA ALA A 80 -4.24 5.96 2.87
C ALA A 80 -2.92 6.44 2.25
N VAL A 81 -1.83 5.75 2.53
CA VAL A 81 -0.48 6.11 2.06
C VAL A 81 0.03 5.05 1.09
N ALA A 82 0.47 5.49 -0.08
CA ALA A 82 1.33 4.75 -0.99
C ALA A 82 2.58 5.57 -1.28
N HIS A 83 3.54 5.02 -2.03
CA HIS A 83 4.77 5.74 -2.32
C HIS A 83 5.40 5.35 -3.65
N GLU A 84 6.17 6.26 -4.23
CA GLU A 84 7.08 6.01 -5.35
C GLU A 84 8.28 5.17 -4.89
N LYS A 85 9.00 4.58 -5.84
CA LYS A 85 10.12 3.66 -5.57
C LYS A 85 9.67 2.54 -4.62
N CYS A 86 8.46 2.03 -4.83
CA CYS A 86 7.85 1.01 -4.00
C CYS A 86 8.40 -0.37 -4.34
N ALA A 87 9.05 -1.01 -3.36
CA ALA A 87 9.63 -2.33 -3.55
C ALA A 87 8.58 -3.42 -3.74
N TYR A 88 7.37 -3.26 -3.17
CA TYR A 88 6.23 -4.14 -3.44
C TYR A 88 5.81 -4.08 -4.91
N LEU A 89 5.56 -2.88 -5.46
CA LEU A 89 5.22 -2.72 -6.87
C LEU A 89 6.34 -3.25 -7.79
N TYR A 90 7.60 -3.03 -7.41
CA TYR A 90 8.76 -3.52 -8.17
C TYR A 90 8.86 -5.06 -8.21
N PHE A 91 8.85 -5.72 -7.04
CA PHE A 91 9.15 -7.16 -6.94
C PHE A 91 7.91 -8.06 -7.10
N VAL A 92 6.72 -7.58 -6.72
CA VAL A 92 5.48 -8.38 -6.72
C VAL A 92 4.69 -8.14 -8.00
N HIS A 93 4.61 -6.89 -8.47
CA HIS A 93 3.83 -6.50 -9.65
C HIS A 93 4.67 -6.20 -10.89
N GLY A 94 5.99 -6.32 -10.80
CA GLY A 94 6.89 -6.11 -11.94
C GLY A 94 6.96 -4.66 -12.43
N ALA A 95 6.51 -3.68 -11.65
CA ALA A 95 6.61 -2.26 -11.97
C ALA A 95 8.03 -1.74 -11.73
N GLN A 96 8.95 -2.15 -12.60
CA GLN A 96 10.39 -1.97 -12.43
C GLN A 96 10.93 -0.61 -12.87
N THR A 97 10.05 0.32 -13.27
CA THR A 97 10.42 1.70 -13.62
C THR A 97 9.59 2.68 -12.81
N LEU A 98 10.14 3.88 -12.57
CA LEU A 98 9.44 4.92 -11.81
C LEU A 98 8.18 5.40 -12.56
N GLU A 99 8.27 5.51 -13.88
CA GLU A 99 7.14 5.85 -14.75
C GLU A 99 5.99 4.84 -14.57
N ARG A 100 6.30 3.53 -14.62
CA ARG A 100 5.28 2.50 -14.44
C ARG A 100 4.64 2.52 -13.06
N GLN A 101 5.42 2.79 -12.01
CA GLN A 101 4.87 2.94 -10.66
C GLN A 101 3.94 4.15 -10.56
N ARG A 102 4.31 5.29 -11.17
CA ARG A 102 3.46 6.49 -11.21
C ARG A 102 2.14 6.25 -11.94
N GLU A 103 2.14 5.51 -13.05
CA GLU A 103 0.91 5.11 -13.74
C GLU A 103 -0.02 4.30 -12.83
N ILE A 104 0.53 3.33 -12.10
CA ILE A 104 -0.24 2.51 -11.15
C ILE A 104 -0.81 3.38 -10.03
N LEU A 105 0.01 4.26 -9.44
CA LEU A 105 -0.41 5.14 -8.36
C LEU A 105 -1.50 6.13 -8.79
N ARG A 106 -1.44 6.66 -10.03
CA ARG A 106 -2.53 7.48 -10.59
C ARG A 106 -3.81 6.68 -10.76
N SER A 107 -3.73 5.45 -11.26
CA SER A 107 -4.91 4.58 -11.35
C SER A 107 -5.52 4.28 -9.97
N ILE A 108 -4.67 4.10 -8.94
CA ILE A 108 -5.11 3.92 -7.55
C ILE A 108 -5.78 5.19 -7.02
N GLU A 109 -5.22 6.37 -7.31
CA GLU A 109 -5.81 7.65 -6.93
C GLU A 109 -7.22 7.80 -7.51
N ASP A 110 -7.39 7.55 -8.80
CA ASP A 110 -8.70 7.66 -9.48
C ASP A 110 -9.71 6.66 -8.90
N LYS A 111 -9.29 5.42 -8.65
CA LYS A 111 -10.14 4.42 -7.98
C LYS A 111 -10.45 4.78 -6.53
N THR A 112 -9.54 5.46 -5.84
CA THR A 112 -9.79 5.94 -4.48
C THR A 112 -10.87 7.02 -4.49
N LYS A 113 -10.88 7.92 -5.49
CA LYS A 113 -11.96 8.90 -5.68
C LYS A 113 -13.31 8.22 -5.88
N GLU A 114 -13.37 7.17 -6.72
CA GLU A 114 -14.59 6.37 -6.92
C GLU A 114 -15.09 5.75 -5.60
N LEU A 115 -14.19 5.21 -4.76
CA LEU A 115 -14.56 4.63 -3.46
C LEU A 115 -15.09 5.69 -2.47
N ARG A 116 -14.51 6.90 -2.48
CA ARG A 116 -14.99 8.03 -1.67
C ARG A 116 -16.44 8.36 -2.00
N GLU A 117 -16.76 8.46 -3.29
CA GLU A 117 -18.11 8.75 -3.78
C GLU A 117 -19.07 7.60 -3.45
N LYS A 118 -18.68 6.36 -3.75
CA LYS A 118 -19.50 5.16 -3.53
C LYS A 118 -19.95 5.00 -2.07
N TYR A 119 -19.05 5.24 -1.13
CA TYR A 119 -19.31 5.01 0.30
C TYR A 119 -19.56 6.28 1.10
N GLY A 120 -19.46 7.47 0.50
CA GLY A 120 -19.56 8.74 1.23
C GLY A 120 -18.49 8.87 2.32
N SER A 121 -17.29 8.34 2.07
CA SER A 121 -16.18 8.35 3.02
C SER A 121 -15.15 9.41 2.64
N GLU A 122 -14.50 10.02 3.62
CA GLU A 122 -13.37 10.91 3.37
C GLU A 122 -12.10 10.08 3.30
N ILE A 123 -11.52 9.89 2.11
CA ILE A 123 -10.23 9.20 1.96
C ILE A 123 -9.17 10.24 1.59
N GLU A 124 -8.23 10.45 2.51
CA GLU A 124 -7.03 11.22 2.30
C GLU A 124 -5.95 10.30 1.72
N PHE A 125 -5.73 10.40 0.41
CA PHE A 125 -4.70 9.61 -0.28
C PHE A 125 -3.41 10.42 -0.40
N ILE A 126 -2.33 9.88 0.16
CA ILE A 126 -1.00 10.48 0.20
C ILE A 126 -0.04 9.60 -0.61
N VAL A 127 0.77 10.24 -1.46
CA VAL A 127 1.83 9.58 -2.20
C VAL A 127 3.17 10.15 -1.76
N ASP A 128 3.98 9.34 -1.07
CA ASP A 128 5.36 9.71 -0.76
C ASP A 128 6.26 9.53 -1.99
N SER A 129 7.29 10.36 -2.12
CA SER A 129 8.24 10.30 -3.24
C SER A 129 9.39 9.31 -3.03
N ASP A 130 9.56 8.79 -1.81
CA ASP A 130 10.69 7.96 -1.42
C ASP A 130 10.29 6.53 -1.07
N GLY A 131 11.22 5.61 -1.33
CA GLY A 131 11.02 4.18 -1.17
C GLY A 131 12.29 3.39 -1.44
N SER A 132 12.23 2.09 -1.16
CA SER A 132 13.40 1.20 -1.18
C SER A 132 13.63 0.47 -2.51
N ALA A 133 12.75 0.61 -3.51
CA ALA A 133 12.94 -0.04 -4.80
C ALA A 133 14.26 0.38 -5.48
N PRO A 134 14.94 -0.53 -6.20
CA PRO A 134 16.20 -0.24 -6.87
C PRO A 134 15.98 0.40 -8.25
N ILE A 135 15.46 1.64 -8.27
CA ILE A 135 15.15 2.42 -9.49
C ILE A 135 15.57 3.87 -9.37
#